data_AF-A0A811LQY2-F1
#
_entry.id   AF-A0A811LQY2-F1
#
_cell.length_a   1.000
_cell.length_b   1.000
_cell.length_c   1.000
_cell.angle_alpha   90.00
_cell.angle_beta   90.00
_cell.angle_gamma   90.00
#
_symmetry.space_group_name_H-M   'P 1'
#
loop_
_entity.id
_entity.type
_entity.pdbx_description
1 polymer ?
#
loop_
_entity_poly.entity_id
_entity_poly.type
_entity_poly.pdbx_seq_one_letter_code
_entity_poly.pdbx_strand_id
1 'polypeptide(L)'
;METEADLGDNELSASISCRRRSASVSDDYSVQKTNDDATESKFSAVKVGYWADSFIHHFIVNPEHIHRRAPEILRGYWARHAAFELSLKRISELAGENLQIISLGAGFDTLYFRLKERGVAFKKLVEVDFSSVTARKIRTISKNEHLAAMFDSTSTESQHSDLHSRDYDLLGADIRQPSEFWAKIETAGLDPSLPVVVIAECVLVYLDVKVTENLVRKFAEKFNELVFVSYEQVNMTDKFSDVMQANLQERGIHLAGLPSCNSLDSQKSRFLNNGYPVVNAWTMQDLYAQHFNKDEIARIEKLELLDERELLAQLLEHYCLVLAVKTNGLFAGLVF
;
A
#
# COMPACT_ATOMS: atom_id res chain seq x y z
N MET A 1 31.37 38.61 33.65
CA MET A 1 31.87 37.66 32.65
C MET A 1 31.53 36.29 33.17
N GLU A 2 30.32 35.85 32.85
CA GLU A 2 29.76 34.56 33.23
C GLU A 2 30.12 33.53 32.17
N THR A 3 30.41 32.30 32.59
CA THR A 3 30.48 31.12 31.74
C THR A 3 29.71 30.00 32.45
N GLU A 4 28.44 29.86 32.09
CA GLU A 4 27.65 28.64 32.30
C GLU A 4 27.72 27.83 31.01
N ALA A 5 28.37 26.67 31.06
CA ALA A 5 28.30 25.66 30.01
C ALA A 5 28.73 24.31 30.59
N ASP A 6 27.84 23.67 31.32
CA ASP A 6 27.72 22.21 31.30
C ASP A 6 26.43 21.85 32.02
N LEU A 7 25.51 21.16 31.32
CA LEU A 7 24.45 20.29 31.83
C LEU A 7 23.36 20.13 30.75
N GLY A 8 23.13 18.88 30.35
CA GLY A 8 21.84 18.43 29.81
C GLY A 8 21.86 17.92 28.38
N ASP A 9 22.20 16.63 28.21
CA ASP A 9 21.70 15.81 27.08
C ASP A 9 21.89 14.30 27.28
N ASN A 10 22.69 13.87 28.26
CA ASN A 10 22.96 12.45 28.50
C ASN A 10 21.94 11.69 29.39
N GLU A 11 21.00 12.37 30.05
CA GLU A 11 20.01 11.68 30.90
C GLU A 11 18.69 11.35 30.18
N LEU A 12 18.36 12.07 29.10
CA LEU A 12 17.16 11.80 28.31
C LEU A 12 17.32 10.55 27.42
N SER A 13 18.53 10.32 26.88
CA SER A 13 18.86 9.12 26.11
C SER A 13 18.94 7.86 26.98
N ALA A 14 19.41 8.00 28.22
CA ALA A 14 19.49 6.89 29.18
C ALA A 14 18.11 6.44 29.69
N SER A 15 17.16 7.37 29.88
CA SER A 15 15.81 7.05 30.38
C SER A 15 14.91 6.33 29.36
N ILE A 16 15.17 6.48 28.07
CA ILE A 16 14.45 5.76 27.00
C ILE A 16 14.95 4.30 26.87
N SER A 17 16.19 4.01 27.29
CA SER A 17 16.79 2.67 27.18
C SER A 17 16.19 1.62 28.12
N CYS A 18 15.58 2.04 29.24
CA CYS A 18 15.18 1.14 30.34
C CYS A 18 13.73 0.63 30.27
N ARG A 19 13.00 0.89 29.16
CA ARG A 19 11.67 0.27 28.89
C ARG A 19 11.69 -0.73 27.73
N ARG A 20 12.87 -1.26 27.37
CA ARG A 20 13.00 -2.32 26.38
C ARG A 20 12.45 -3.64 26.94
N ARG A 21 11.22 -3.99 26.56
CA ARG A 21 10.80 -5.40 26.54
C ARG A 21 11.70 -6.12 25.54
N SER A 22 12.33 -7.19 25.99
CA SER A 22 13.38 -7.95 25.30
C SER A 22 12.89 -8.84 24.15
N ALA A 23 12.00 -8.32 23.30
CA ALA A 23 11.58 -8.94 22.05
C ALA A 23 11.09 -7.84 21.08
N SER A 24 12.01 -7.03 20.54
CA SER A 24 11.63 -5.94 19.62
C SER A 24 11.35 -6.50 18.22
N VAL A 25 10.07 -6.77 17.99
CA VAL A 25 9.38 -6.49 16.72
C VAL A 25 9.79 -5.08 16.25
N SER A 26 9.89 -4.84 14.94
CA SER A 26 10.13 -3.51 14.35
C SER A 26 9.46 -2.40 15.16
N ASP A 27 10.08 -1.22 15.27
CA ASP A 27 9.39 -0.08 15.85
C ASP A 27 8.15 0.23 14.98
N ASP A 28 6.97 -0.10 15.48
CA ASP A 28 5.70 0.08 14.78
C ASP A 28 5.52 1.54 14.34
N TYR A 29 6.12 2.47 15.09
CA TYR A 29 6.17 3.88 14.74
C TYR A 29 6.93 4.12 13.41
N SER A 30 8.07 3.47 13.22
CA SER A 30 8.85 3.56 11.97
C SER A 30 8.12 2.97 10.78
N VAL A 31 7.38 1.86 10.99
CA VAL A 31 6.52 1.28 9.94
C VAL A 31 5.36 2.23 9.62
N GLN A 32 4.69 2.79 10.62
CA GLN A 32 3.61 3.76 10.39
C GLN A 32 4.10 5.03 9.68
N LYS A 33 5.35 5.45 9.90
CA LYS A 33 5.94 6.60 9.22
C LYS A 33 6.15 6.36 7.72
N THR A 34 6.21 5.11 7.25
CA THR A 34 6.31 4.82 5.81
C THR A 34 5.05 5.24 5.05
N ASN A 35 3.88 5.28 5.73
CA ASN A 35 2.67 5.87 5.17
C ASN A 35 2.88 7.37 4.83
N ASP A 36 3.48 8.14 5.73
CA ASP A 36 3.71 9.57 5.49
C ASP A 36 4.69 9.77 4.32
N ASP A 37 5.80 9.02 4.26
CA ASP A 37 6.77 9.10 3.15
C ASP A 37 6.15 8.68 1.80
N ALA A 38 5.30 7.65 1.79
CA ALA A 38 4.59 7.22 0.59
C ALA A 38 3.56 8.26 0.13
N THR A 39 2.81 8.86 1.06
CA THR A 39 1.81 9.89 0.77
C THR A 39 2.47 11.14 0.20
N GLU A 40 3.57 11.60 0.81
CA GLU A 40 4.36 12.75 0.31
C GLU A 40 4.96 12.49 -1.07
N SER A 41 5.46 11.29 -1.33
CA SER A 41 6.02 10.91 -2.63
C SER A 41 4.94 10.85 -3.71
N LYS A 42 3.78 10.25 -3.39
CA LYS A 42 2.60 10.25 -4.27
C LYS A 42 2.11 11.68 -4.56
N PHE A 43 1.99 12.53 -3.55
CA PHE A 43 1.59 13.94 -3.75
C PHE A 43 2.61 14.73 -4.57
N SER A 44 3.91 14.51 -4.34
CA SER A 44 4.97 15.16 -5.14
C SER A 44 4.85 14.79 -6.62
N ALA A 45 4.59 13.52 -6.93
CA ALA A 45 4.37 13.07 -8.29
C ALA A 45 3.10 13.68 -8.92
N VAL A 46 2.00 13.76 -8.15
CA VAL A 46 0.75 14.41 -8.58
C VAL A 46 0.97 15.89 -8.88
N LYS A 47 1.70 16.61 -8.02
CA LYS A 47 2.01 18.03 -8.18
C LYS A 47 2.82 18.32 -9.45
N VAL A 48 3.71 17.41 -9.83
CA VAL A 48 4.47 17.49 -11.10
C VAL A 48 3.61 17.11 -12.31
N GLY A 49 2.52 16.35 -12.10
CA GLY A 49 1.59 15.94 -13.14
C GLY A 49 1.81 14.51 -13.66
N TYR A 50 2.46 13.64 -12.88
CA TYR A 50 2.61 12.23 -13.25
C TYR A 50 1.26 11.52 -13.38
N TRP A 51 0.30 11.82 -12.50
CA TRP A 51 -1.12 11.45 -12.64
C TRP A 51 -2.01 12.48 -11.94
N ALA A 52 -3.32 12.38 -12.16
CA ALA A 52 -4.30 13.23 -11.51
C ALA A 52 -4.84 12.59 -10.23
N ASP A 53 -4.83 13.33 -9.14
CA ASP A 53 -5.44 12.96 -7.87
C ASP A 53 -5.92 14.24 -7.15
N SER A 54 -7.23 14.46 -7.17
CA SER A 54 -7.87 15.63 -6.55
C SER A 54 -7.88 15.57 -5.03
N PHE A 55 -7.50 14.44 -4.40
CA PHE A 55 -7.78 14.17 -2.99
C PHE A 55 -6.53 14.09 -2.11
N ILE A 56 -5.40 13.62 -2.66
CA ILE A 56 -4.21 13.30 -1.86
C ILE A 56 -3.65 14.51 -1.09
N HIS A 57 -3.83 15.71 -1.64
CA HIS A 57 -3.40 16.95 -1.00
C HIS A 57 -4.08 17.20 0.37
N HIS A 58 -5.26 16.63 0.62
CA HIS A 58 -5.93 16.72 1.93
C HIS A 58 -5.21 15.94 3.03
N PHE A 59 -4.40 14.94 2.67
CA PHE A 59 -3.71 14.06 3.60
C PHE A 59 -2.24 14.45 3.84
N ILE A 60 -1.80 15.58 3.27
CA ILE A 60 -0.46 16.11 3.44
C ILE A 60 -0.39 17.04 4.64
N VAL A 61 0.55 16.76 5.54
CA VAL A 61 0.90 17.65 6.64
C VAL A 61 1.91 18.67 6.11
N ASN A 62 1.54 19.96 6.10
CA ASN A 62 2.38 21.08 5.66
C ASN A 62 2.93 20.94 4.22
N PRO A 63 2.08 21.12 3.19
CA PRO A 63 2.48 20.91 1.79
C PRO A 63 3.62 21.81 1.29
N GLU A 64 3.88 22.93 1.98
CA GLU A 64 4.99 23.85 1.67
C GLU A 64 6.37 23.30 2.07
N HIS A 65 6.43 22.31 2.96
CA HIS A 65 7.69 21.76 3.49
C HIS A 65 8.08 20.40 2.90
N ILE A 66 7.37 19.91 1.88
CA ILE A 66 7.73 18.64 1.26
C ILE A 66 8.99 18.82 0.42
N HIS A 67 10.00 18.01 0.72
CA HIS A 67 11.24 17.96 -0.04
C HIS A 67 11.01 17.42 -1.45
N ARG A 68 11.66 18.06 -2.43
CA ARG A 68 11.66 17.57 -3.81
C ARG A 68 12.26 16.17 -3.86
N ARG A 69 11.54 15.22 -4.48
CA ARG A 69 12.02 13.87 -4.75
C ARG A 69 12.75 13.84 -6.09
N ALA A 70 13.71 12.92 -6.23
CA ALA A 70 14.44 12.74 -7.48
C ALA A 70 13.52 12.16 -8.58
N PRO A 71 13.76 12.47 -9.87
CA PRO A 71 12.87 12.06 -10.97
C PRO A 71 12.66 10.54 -11.07
N GLU A 72 13.70 9.73 -10.81
CA GLU A 72 13.63 8.26 -10.81
C GLU A 72 12.70 7.73 -9.71
N ILE A 73 12.65 8.40 -8.56
CA ILE A 73 11.71 8.06 -7.48
C ILE A 73 10.29 8.38 -7.91
N LEU A 74 10.05 9.56 -8.48
CA LEU A 74 8.71 9.96 -8.93
C LEU A 74 8.21 9.07 -10.08
N ARG A 75 9.08 8.70 -11.03
CA ARG A 75 8.78 7.71 -12.08
C ARG A 75 8.51 6.32 -11.52
N GLY A 76 9.24 5.90 -10.48
CA GLY A 76 8.95 4.67 -9.75
C GLY A 76 7.56 4.68 -9.11
N TYR A 77 7.17 5.79 -8.46
CA TYR A 77 5.82 5.96 -7.91
C TYR A 77 4.74 6.03 -8.99
N TRP A 78 5.01 6.63 -10.14
CA TRP A 78 4.10 6.58 -11.28
C TRP A 78 3.92 5.15 -11.79
N ALA A 79 5.01 4.38 -11.94
CA ALA A 79 4.94 2.99 -12.39
C ALA A 79 4.13 2.14 -11.40
N ARG A 80 4.37 2.32 -10.09
CA ARG A 80 3.58 1.72 -9.01
C ARG A 80 2.10 2.06 -9.13
N HIS A 81 1.76 3.33 -9.29
CA HIS A 81 0.37 3.78 -9.49
C HIS A 81 -0.26 3.15 -10.75
N ALA A 82 0.44 3.22 -11.88
CA ALA A 82 -0.02 2.69 -13.17
C ALA A 82 -0.29 1.18 -13.12
N ALA A 83 0.50 0.40 -12.38
CA ALA A 83 0.27 -1.03 -12.18
C ALA A 83 -1.06 -1.33 -11.47
N PHE A 84 -1.38 -0.59 -10.40
CA PHE A 84 -2.66 -0.75 -9.72
C PHE A 84 -3.82 -0.26 -10.59
N GLU A 85 -3.67 0.86 -11.30
CA GLU A 85 -4.70 1.34 -12.22
C GLU A 85 -4.99 0.34 -13.34
N LEU A 86 -3.97 -0.27 -13.94
CA LEU A 86 -4.12 -1.32 -14.94
C LEU A 86 -4.88 -2.52 -14.37
N SER A 87 -4.48 -2.99 -13.18
CA SER A 87 -5.10 -4.13 -12.51
C SER A 87 -6.56 -3.87 -12.16
N LEU A 88 -6.84 -2.75 -11.50
CA LEU A 88 -8.17 -2.40 -11.02
C LEU A 88 -9.13 -2.06 -12.15
N LYS A 89 -8.64 -1.44 -13.23
CA LYS A 89 -9.44 -1.24 -14.44
C LYS A 89 -9.96 -2.58 -14.97
N ARG A 90 -9.05 -3.56 -15.17
CA ARG A 90 -9.45 -4.86 -15.72
C ARG A 90 -10.38 -5.64 -14.79
N ILE A 91 -10.10 -5.62 -13.49
CA ILE A 91 -10.92 -6.31 -12.48
C ILE A 91 -12.32 -5.67 -12.40
N SER A 92 -12.41 -4.34 -12.37
CA SER A 92 -13.70 -3.63 -12.31
C SER A 92 -14.53 -3.78 -13.58
N GLU A 93 -13.92 -3.84 -14.76
CA GLU A 93 -14.62 -4.14 -16.02
C GLU A 93 -15.30 -5.52 -16.01
N LEU A 94 -14.69 -6.51 -15.36
CA LEU A 94 -15.23 -7.87 -15.24
C LEU A 94 -16.28 -7.98 -14.13
N ALA A 95 -16.01 -7.41 -12.96
CA ALA A 95 -16.87 -7.56 -11.78
C ALA A 95 -18.05 -6.58 -11.73
N GLY A 96 -17.92 -5.41 -12.37
CA GLY A 96 -18.93 -4.35 -12.37
C GLY A 96 -19.30 -3.88 -10.96
N GLU A 97 -20.58 -3.54 -10.78
CA GLU A 97 -21.12 -3.03 -9.51
C GLU A 97 -21.03 -4.02 -8.33
N ASN A 98 -20.78 -5.31 -8.59
CA ASN A 98 -20.66 -6.32 -7.54
C ASN A 98 -19.26 -6.38 -6.93
N LEU A 99 -18.28 -5.63 -7.46
CA LEU A 99 -16.92 -5.64 -6.98
C LEU A 99 -16.81 -5.18 -5.52
N GLN A 100 -16.16 -5.98 -4.69
CA GLN A 100 -15.74 -5.60 -3.35
C GLN A 100 -14.21 -5.43 -3.33
N ILE A 101 -13.74 -4.35 -2.73
CA ILE A 101 -12.31 -3.99 -2.69
C ILE A 101 -11.86 -4.02 -1.22
N ILE A 102 -10.73 -4.66 -0.94
CA ILE A 102 -10.09 -4.66 0.38
C ILE A 102 -8.67 -4.12 0.22
N SER A 103 -8.37 -2.96 0.78
CA SER A 103 -7.04 -2.36 0.79
C SER A 103 -6.37 -2.59 2.14
N LEU A 104 -5.37 -3.45 2.18
CA LEU A 104 -4.59 -3.77 3.37
C LEU A 104 -3.44 -2.78 3.50
N GLY A 105 -3.21 -2.27 4.71
CA GLY A 105 -2.21 -1.22 4.97
C GLY A 105 -2.44 0.00 4.09
N ALA A 106 -3.70 0.44 4.00
CA ALA A 106 -4.15 1.43 3.02
C ALA A 106 -3.51 2.81 3.22
N GLY A 107 -3.02 3.11 4.43
CA GLY A 107 -2.48 4.41 4.74
C GLY A 107 -3.46 5.54 4.41
N PHE A 108 -2.96 6.61 3.81
CA PHE A 108 -3.76 7.70 3.26
C PHE A 108 -4.03 7.56 1.76
N ASP A 109 -4.11 6.34 1.24
CA ASP A 109 -4.50 6.13 -0.15
C ASP A 109 -5.88 6.75 -0.46
N THR A 110 -6.04 7.23 -1.68
CA THR A 110 -7.19 7.99 -2.16
C THR A 110 -8.07 7.20 -3.12
N LEU A 111 -7.80 5.90 -3.31
CA LEU A 111 -8.44 5.06 -4.31
C LEU A 111 -9.97 5.15 -4.25
N TYR A 112 -10.58 5.09 -3.06
CA TYR A 112 -12.03 5.25 -2.91
C TYR A 112 -12.54 6.52 -3.58
N PHE A 113 -11.98 7.67 -3.20
CA PHE A 113 -12.38 8.98 -3.74
C PHE A 113 -12.13 9.08 -5.25
N ARG A 114 -10.99 8.57 -5.74
CA ARG A 114 -10.67 8.54 -7.17
C ARG A 114 -11.58 7.62 -7.98
N LEU A 115 -12.08 6.52 -7.40
CA LEU A 115 -13.06 5.64 -8.06
C LEU A 115 -14.42 6.33 -8.14
N LYS A 116 -14.86 6.98 -7.06
CA LYS A 116 -16.11 7.76 -7.04
C LYS A 116 -16.08 8.93 -8.02
N GLU A 117 -15.00 9.70 -8.06
CA GLU A 117 -14.81 10.82 -9.01
C GLU A 117 -14.91 10.36 -10.48
N ARG A 118 -14.37 9.17 -10.79
CA ARG A 118 -14.41 8.58 -12.13
C ARG A 118 -15.70 7.82 -12.45
N GLY A 119 -16.62 7.69 -11.49
CA GLY A 119 -17.86 6.92 -11.66
C GLY A 119 -17.62 5.42 -11.88
N VAL A 120 -16.53 4.87 -11.34
CA VAL A 120 -16.27 3.42 -11.40
C VAL A 120 -17.26 2.71 -10.49
N ALA A 121 -17.98 1.72 -11.02
CA ALA A 121 -18.94 0.94 -10.26
C ALA A 121 -18.22 -0.08 -9.35
N PHE A 122 -18.58 -0.09 -8.07
CA PHE A 122 -18.18 -1.10 -7.09
C PHE A 122 -19.24 -1.15 -5.97
N LYS A 123 -19.30 -2.26 -5.26
CA LYS A 123 -20.25 -2.49 -4.17
C LYS A 123 -19.80 -1.86 -2.86
N LYS A 124 -18.53 -2.10 -2.51
CA LYS A 124 -17.94 -1.66 -1.24
C LYS A 124 -16.42 -1.65 -1.31
N LEU A 125 -15.78 -0.66 -0.70
CA LEU A 125 -14.35 -0.60 -0.48
C LEU A 125 -14.05 -0.59 1.03
N VAL A 126 -13.22 -1.52 1.48
CA VAL A 126 -12.78 -1.66 2.88
C VAL A 126 -11.29 -1.36 2.94
N GLU A 127 -10.90 -0.38 3.74
CA GLU A 127 -9.50 -0.09 4.05
C GLU A 127 -9.17 -0.56 5.45
N VAL A 128 -7.98 -1.11 5.63
CA VAL A 128 -7.47 -1.54 6.93
C VAL A 128 -6.08 -1.00 7.14
N ASP A 129 -5.81 -0.44 8.32
CA ASP A 129 -4.48 -0.03 8.75
C ASP A 129 -4.41 -0.04 10.29
N PHE A 130 -3.25 0.29 10.86
CA PHE A 130 -3.14 0.52 12.30
C PHE A 130 -4.12 1.60 12.76
N SER A 131 -4.70 1.42 13.96
CA SER A 131 -5.70 2.33 14.52
C SER A 131 -5.21 3.78 14.62
N SER A 132 -3.91 4.01 14.80
CA SER A 132 -3.29 5.34 14.80
C SER A 132 -3.34 6.02 13.42
N VAL A 133 -3.20 5.24 12.34
CA VAL A 133 -3.26 5.73 10.96
C VAL A 133 -4.70 5.97 10.56
N THR A 134 -5.61 5.03 10.84
CA THR A 134 -7.03 5.18 10.53
C THR A 134 -7.64 6.35 11.28
N ALA A 135 -7.33 6.53 12.57
CA ALA A 135 -7.81 7.70 13.34
C ALA A 135 -7.39 9.03 12.72
N ARG A 136 -6.17 9.14 12.19
CA ARG A 136 -5.70 10.34 11.45
C ARG A 136 -6.48 10.55 10.16
N LYS A 137 -6.73 9.48 9.40
CA LYS A 137 -7.49 9.53 8.15
C LYS A 137 -8.94 9.94 8.40
N ILE A 138 -9.60 9.33 9.40
CA ILE A 138 -10.96 9.69 9.86
C ILE A 138 -11.02 11.15 10.23
N ARG A 139 -10.09 11.65 11.05
CA ARG A 139 -10.06 13.07 11.44
C ARG A 139 -9.97 14.01 10.25
N THR A 140 -9.23 13.61 9.21
CA THR A 140 -9.08 14.41 7.98
C THR A 140 -10.37 14.40 7.17
N ILE A 141 -10.99 13.24 7.00
CA ILE A 141 -12.28 13.06 6.31
C ILE A 141 -13.39 13.85 7.03
N SER A 142 -13.54 13.67 8.35
CA SER A 142 -14.61 14.30 9.14
C SER A 142 -14.51 15.83 9.19
N LYS A 143 -13.32 16.40 8.97
CA LYS A 143 -13.12 17.86 8.90
C LYS A 143 -13.30 18.45 7.50
N ASN A 144 -13.43 17.60 6.49
CA ASN A 144 -13.52 18.00 5.10
C ASN A 144 -14.90 17.60 4.55
N GLU A 145 -15.80 18.57 4.45
CA GLU A 145 -17.17 18.36 3.97
C GLU A 145 -17.21 17.75 2.55
N HIS A 146 -16.23 18.08 1.70
CA HIS A 146 -16.14 17.51 0.36
C HIS A 146 -15.87 16.00 0.41
N LEU A 147 -14.90 15.55 1.21
CA LEU A 147 -14.60 14.12 1.38
C LEU A 147 -15.75 13.37 2.03
N ALA A 148 -16.33 13.93 3.11
CA ALA A 148 -17.43 13.31 3.83
C ALA A 148 -18.70 13.16 2.96
N ALA A 149 -18.93 14.09 2.03
CA ALA A 149 -20.09 14.06 1.12
C ALA A 149 -19.97 13.02 0.00
N MET A 150 -18.81 12.38 -0.20
CA MET A 150 -18.62 11.39 -1.28
C MET A 150 -19.22 10.01 -0.95
N PHE A 151 -19.49 9.73 0.33
CA PHE A 151 -20.09 8.48 0.78
C PHE A 151 -21.55 8.35 0.36
N ASP A 152 -22.01 7.12 0.04
CA ASP A 152 -23.40 6.87 -0.35
C ASP A 152 -24.40 6.99 0.82
N SER A 153 -23.89 7.16 2.03
CA SER A 153 -24.68 7.31 3.25
C SER A 153 -23.90 8.08 4.31
N THR A 154 -24.61 8.58 5.33
CA THR A 154 -23.98 9.14 6.51
C THR A 154 -23.04 8.11 7.14
N SER A 155 -21.78 8.49 7.30
CA SER A 155 -20.79 7.64 7.97
C SER A 155 -20.99 7.62 9.49
N THR A 156 -20.77 6.49 10.12
CA THR A 156 -20.74 6.33 11.58
C THR A 156 -19.34 5.98 12.05
N GLU A 157 -18.81 6.75 13.00
CA GLU A 157 -17.51 6.46 13.65
C GLU A 157 -17.72 5.52 14.84
N SER A 158 -16.84 4.53 15.00
CA SER A 158 -16.78 3.68 16.19
C SER A 158 -15.35 3.54 16.70
N GLN A 159 -15.21 3.47 18.03
CA GLN A 159 -13.92 3.24 18.72
C GLN A 159 -12.79 4.20 18.31
N HIS A 160 -13.12 5.40 17.80
CA HIS A 160 -12.18 6.43 17.33
C HIS A 160 -11.15 5.98 16.29
N SER A 161 -11.37 4.83 15.66
CA SER A 161 -10.43 4.22 14.71
C SER A 161 -11.12 3.46 13.59
N ASP A 162 -12.46 3.32 13.66
CA ASP A 162 -13.27 2.74 12.61
C ASP A 162 -14.28 3.77 12.09
N LEU A 163 -14.51 3.76 10.78
CA LEU A 163 -15.52 4.55 10.09
C LEU A 163 -16.30 3.63 9.16
N HIS A 164 -17.62 3.64 9.32
CA HIS A 164 -18.52 2.78 8.55
C HIS A 164 -19.47 3.62 7.70
N SER A 165 -19.62 3.23 6.44
CA SER A 165 -20.63 3.73 5.50
C SER A 165 -21.15 2.57 4.66
N ARG A 166 -22.17 2.81 3.83
CA ARG A 166 -22.74 1.80 2.94
C ARG A 166 -21.71 1.24 1.95
N ASP A 167 -20.93 2.11 1.31
CA ASP A 167 -20.00 1.76 0.23
C ASP A 167 -18.52 1.89 0.62
N TYR A 168 -18.22 2.33 1.85
CA TYR A 168 -16.86 2.51 2.37
C TYR A 168 -16.76 2.13 3.84
N ASP A 169 -15.75 1.34 4.19
CA ASP A 169 -15.35 1.07 5.58
C ASP A 169 -13.85 1.36 5.75
N LEU A 170 -13.47 2.00 6.85
CA LEU A 170 -12.08 2.19 7.24
C LEU A 170 -11.91 1.61 8.64
N LEU A 171 -11.05 0.61 8.77
CA LEU A 171 -10.97 -0.23 9.98
C LEU A 171 -9.56 -0.17 10.58
N GLY A 172 -9.47 0.24 11.85
CA GLY A 172 -8.22 0.23 12.60
C GLY A 172 -7.93 -1.16 13.16
N ALA A 173 -7.05 -1.94 12.51
CA ALA A 173 -6.71 -3.30 12.91
C ALA A 173 -5.24 -3.64 12.65
N ASP A 174 -4.60 -4.39 13.55
CA ASP A 174 -3.27 -4.94 13.32
C ASP A 174 -3.36 -6.30 12.61
N ILE A 175 -2.84 -6.38 11.38
CA ILE A 175 -2.81 -7.62 10.56
C ILE A 175 -2.09 -8.77 11.28
N ARG A 176 -1.16 -8.45 12.20
CA ARG A 176 -0.41 -9.44 13.00
C ARG A 176 -1.23 -10.03 14.15
N GLN A 177 -2.45 -9.54 14.37
CA GLN A 177 -3.41 -10.06 15.35
C GLN A 177 -4.61 -10.69 14.61
N PRO A 178 -4.48 -11.93 14.08
CA PRO A 178 -5.46 -12.47 13.13
C PRO A 178 -6.89 -12.51 13.67
N SER A 179 -7.08 -12.85 14.94
CA SER A 179 -8.41 -12.92 15.54
C SER A 179 -9.12 -11.56 15.56
N GLU A 180 -8.40 -10.50 15.93
CA GLU A 180 -8.93 -9.13 15.94
C GLU A 180 -9.15 -8.62 14.51
N PHE A 181 -8.14 -8.80 13.64
CA PHE A 181 -8.22 -8.41 12.24
C PHE A 181 -9.43 -9.01 11.53
N TRP A 182 -9.64 -10.32 11.63
CA TRP A 182 -10.76 -10.99 10.99
C TRP A 182 -12.11 -10.61 11.62
N ALA A 183 -12.17 -10.41 12.94
CA ALA A 183 -13.37 -9.91 13.59
C ALA A 183 -13.77 -8.52 13.06
N LYS A 184 -12.80 -7.62 12.83
CA LYS A 184 -13.05 -6.32 12.20
C LYS A 184 -13.46 -6.44 10.74
N ILE A 185 -12.80 -7.28 9.94
CA ILE A 185 -13.21 -7.52 8.55
C ILE A 185 -14.66 -7.99 8.44
N GLU A 186 -15.15 -8.78 9.41
CA GLU A 186 -16.55 -9.25 9.41
C GLU A 186 -17.57 -8.13 9.65
N THR A 187 -17.21 -7.04 10.35
CA THR A 187 -18.14 -5.91 10.57
C THR A 187 -18.43 -5.15 9.28
N ALA A 188 -17.54 -5.21 8.28
CA ALA A 188 -17.75 -4.60 6.97
C ALA A 188 -18.86 -5.29 6.14
N GLY A 189 -19.32 -6.48 6.54
CA GLY A 189 -20.45 -7.16 5.89
C GLY A 189 -20.19 -7.53 4.42
N LEU A 190 -18.94 -7.86 4.09
CA LEU A 190 -18.53 -8.30 2.76
C LEU A 190 -19.21 -9.64 2.39
N ASP A 191 -19.79 -9.72 1.20
CA ASP A 191 -20.40 -10.96 0.70
C ASP A 191 -19.30 -11.88 0.13
N PRO A 192 -19.09 -13.09 0.68
CA PRO A 192 -18.05 -14.00 0.21
C PRO A 192 -18.32 -14.63 -1.16
N SER A 193 -19.56 -14.53 -1.65
CA SER A 193 -19.98 -15.04 -2.96
C SER A 193 -19.74 -14.06 -4.10
N LEU A 194 -19.48 -12.78 -3.79
CA LEU A 194 -19.22 -11.74 -4.78
C LEU A 194 -17.74 -11.60 -5.12
N PRO A 195 -17.42 -10.96 -6.25
CA PRO A 195 -16.04 -10.75 -6.68
C PRO A 195 -15.31 -9.82 -5.73
N VAL A 196 -14.14 -10.26 -5.24
CA VAL A 196 -13.31 -9.50 -4.32
C VAL A 196 -11.93 -9.26 -4.91
N VAL A 197 -11.42 -8.05 -4.79
CA VAL A 197 -10.00 -7.75 -4.94
C VAL A 197 -9.40 -7.35 -3.61
N VAL A 198 -8.30 -7.98 -3.24
CA VAL A 198 -7.47 -7.61 -2.10
C VAL A 198 -6.20 -6.94 -2.63
N ILE A 199 -5.87 -5.79 -2.07
CA ILE A 199 -4.71 -4.98 -2.43
C ILE A 199 -3.75 -4.96 -1.25
N ALA A 200 -2.47 -5.23 -1.52
CA ALA A 200 -1.37 -4.99 -0.58
C ALA A 200 -0.27 -4.20 -1.29
N GLU A 201 -0.19 -2.90 -1.02
CA GLU A 201 0.71 -1.98 -1.71
C GLU A 201 1.89 -1.59 -0.79
N CYS A 202 3.01 -2.31 -0.89
CA CYS A 202 4.16 -2.27 0.03
C CYS A 202 3.76 -2.61 1.47
N VAL A 203 3.10 -3.75 1.70
CA VAL A 203 2.60 -4.12 3.04
C VAL A 203 3.13 -5.45 3.52
N LEU A 204 3.06 -6.51 2.70
CA LEU A 204 3.40 -7.86 3.13
C LEU A 204 4.87 -7.97 3.56
N VAL A 205 5.77 -7.22 2.93
CA VAL A 205 7.20 -7.14 3.27
C VAL A 205 7.49 -6.70 4.72
N TYR A 206 6.58 -5.97 5.37
CA TYR A 206 6.73 -5.57 6.77
C TYR A 206 6.31 -6.66 7.76
N LEU A 207 5.63 -7.70 7.29
CA LEU A 207 5.06 -8.77 8.11
C LEU A 207 5.94 -10.01 8.04
N ASP A 208 6.03 -10.75 9.15
CA ASP A 208 6.71 -12.05 9.17
C ASP A 208 6.09 -13.00 8.13
N VAL A 209 6.94 -13.83 7.51
CA VAL A 209 6.52 -14.76 6.46
C VAL A 209 5.32 -15.60 6.88
N LYS A 210 5.28 -16.12 8.11
CA LYS A 210 4.15 -16.93 8.60
C LYS A 210 2.87 -16.14 8.73
N VAL A 211 2.96 -14.86 9.11
CA VAL A 211 1.81 -13.95 9.18
C VAL A 211 1.25 -13.74 7.77
N THR A 212 2.12 -13.46 6.79
CA THR A 212 1.68 -13.28 5.39
C THR A 212 1.07 -14.54 4.80
N GLU A 213 1.66 -15.72 5.03
CA GLU A 213 1.12 -17.00 4.56
C GLU A 213 -0.27 -17.27 5.14
N ASN A 214 -0.46 -17.06 6.45
CA ASN A 214 -1.76 -17.22 7.09
C ASN A 214 -2.79 -16.21 6.57
N LEU A 215 -2.41 -14.95 6.39
CA LEU A 215 -3.28 -13.90 5.86
C LEU A 215 -3.77 -14.24 4.45
N VAL A 216 -2.82 -14.54 3.54
CA VAL A 216 -3.08 -14.88 2.14
C VAL A 216 -3.99 -16.10 2.04
N ARG A 217 -3.70 -17.15 2.82
CA ARG A 217 -4.53 -18.38 2.89
C ARG A 217 -5.93 -18.09 3.38
N LYS A 218 -6.09 -17.31 4.44
CA LYS A 218 -7.40 -17.00 5.02
C LYS A 218 -8.30 -16.20 4.07
N PHE A 219 -7.73 -15.29 3.26
CA PHE A 219 -8.48 -14.66 2.17
C PHE A 219 -8.96 -15.69 1.14
N ALA A 220 -8.07 -16.60 0.71
CA ALA A 220 -8.43 -17.66 -0.23
C ALA A 220 -9.46 -18.64 0.35
N GLU A 221 -9.45 -18.92 1.65
CA GLU A 221 -10.48 -19.74 2.31
C GLU A 221 -11.84 -19.02 2.37
N LYS A 222 -11.85 -17.70 2.57
CA LYS A 222 -13.08 -16.92 2.77
C LYS A 222 -13.83 -16.65 1.46
N PHE A 223 -13.14 -16.33 0.36
CA PHE A 223 -13.75 -15.83 -0.87
C PHE A 223 -13.68 -16.83 -2.04
N ASN A 224 -14.72 -16.86 -2.88
CA ASN A 224 -14.81 -17.79 -4.02
C ASN A 224 -14.32 -17.19 -5.35
N GLU A 225 -14.54 -15.88 -5.54
CA GLU A 225 -14.07 -15.11 -6.68
C GLU A 225 -13.13 -14.02 -6.15
N LEU A 226 -11.83 -14.30 -6.16
CA LEU A 226 -10.82 -13.51 -5.47
C LEU A 226 -9.61 -13.23 -6.35
N VAL A 227 -9.23 -11.96 -6.40
CA VAL A 227 -7.95 -11.50 -6.94
C VAL A 227 -7.15 -10.85 -5.82
N PHE A 228 -5.89 -11.23 -5.66
CA PHE A 228 -4.95 -10.57 -4.77
C PHE A 228 -3.91 -9.85 -5.61
N VAL A 229 -3.83 -8.53 -5.46
CA VAL A 229 -2.85 -7.66 -6.12
C VAL A 229 -1.83 -7.21 -5.08
N SER A 230 -0.58 -7.66 -5.21
CA SER A 230 0.49 -7.30 -4.29
C SER A 230 1.59 -6.55 -5.03
N TYR A 231 2.03 -5.43 -4.49
CA TYR A 231 3.21 -4.69 -4.95
C TYR A 231 4.20 -4.59 -3.81
N GLU A 232 5.45 -5.02 -4.02
CA GLU A 232 6.54 -4.87 -3.05
C GLU A 232 7.87 -5.24 -3.71
N GLN A 233 8.92 -5.35 -2.91
CA GLN A 233 10.26 -5.65 -3.36
C GLN A 233 10.39 -7.05 -3.96
N VAL A 234 11.35 -7.20 -4.88
CA VAL A 234 11.79 -8.46 -5.48
C VAL A 234 13.29 -8.41 -5.76
N ASN A 235 13.89 -9.55 -6.08
CA ASN A 235 15.32 -9.66 -6.42
C ASN A 235 16.24 -9.19 -5.28
N MET A 236 15.83 -9.43 -4.03
CA MET A 236 16.49 -8.92 -2.82
C MET A 236 17.74 -9.72 -2.39
N THR A 237 18.56 -10.15 -3.35
CA THR A 237 19.76 -10.98 -3.10
C THR A 237 21.03 -10.42 -3.74
N ASP A 238 20.98 -9.20 -4.27
CA ASP A 238 22.10 -8.54 -4.93
C ASP A 238 22.65 -7.34 -4.14
N LYS A 239 23.70 -6.70 -4.65
CA LYS A 239 24.34 -5.53 -4.01
C LYS A 239 23.42 -4.32 -3.89
N PHE A 240 22.50 -4.14 -4.83
CA PHE A 240 21.55 -3.03 -4.76
C PHE A 240 20.60 -3.25 -3.59
N SER A 241 20.12 -4.48 -3.44
CA SER A 241 19.29 -4.87 -2.32
C SER A 241 19.99 -4.74 -0.96
N ASP A 242 21.31 -4.99 -0.88
CA ASP A 242 22.10 -4.79 0.34
C ASP A 242 22.09 -3.31 0.76
N VAL A 243 22.32 -2.41 -0.19
CA VAL A 243 22.29 -0.95 0.04
C VAL A 243 20.89 -0.50 0.43
N MET A 244 19.85 -1.00 -0.25
CA MET A 244 18.46 -0.68 0.07
C MET A 244 18.09 -1.12 1.49
N GLN A 245 18.49 -2.34 1.89
CA GLN A 245 18.26 -2.86 3.23
C GLN A 245 18.98 -2.04 4.29
N ALA A 246 20.25 -1.69 4.06
CA ALA A 246 21.01 -0.84 4.98
C ALA A 246 20.33 0.53 5.17
N ASN A 247 19.91 1.18 4.09
CA ASN A 247 19.21 2.47 4.15
C ASN A 247 17.88 2.40 4.92
N LEU A 248 17.14 1.30 4.82
CA LEU A 248 15.91 1.08 5.58
C LEU A 248 16.19 0.81 7.06
N GLN A 249 17.21 0.00 7.36
CA GLN A 249 17.62 -0.31 8.73
C GLN A 249 18.10 0.93 9.47
N GLU A 250 18.84 1.83 8.81
CA GLU A 250 19.24 3.13 9.39
C GLU A 250 18.04 4.01 9.79
N ARG A 251 16.89 3.82 9.13
CA ARG A 251 15.63 4.50 9.46
C ARG A 251 14.77 3.72 10.47
N GLY A 252 15.28 2.62 11.02
CA GLY A 252 14.55 1.76 11.94
C GLY A 252 13.46 0.90 11.28
N ILE A 253 13.49 0.75 9.96
CA ILE A 253 12.53 -0.05 9.20
C ILE A 253 13.09 -1.45 9.00
N HIS A 254 12.47 -2.44 9.63
CA HIS A 254 12.82 -3.85 9.46
C HIS A 254 11.83 -4.55 8.51
N LEU A 255 12.37 -5.26 7.51
CA LEU A 255 11.58 -6.00 6.52
C LEU A 255 11.47 -7.47 6.91
N ALA A 256 10.52 -7.79 7.79
CA ALA A 256 10.33 -9.16 8.29
C ALA A 256 9.92 -10.17 7.19
N GLY A 257 9.29 -9.69 6.11
CA GLY A 257 8.86 -10.49 4.97
C GLY A 257 9.89 -10.63 3.85
N LEU A 258 11.10 -10.07 4.04
CA LEU A 258 12.15 -10.06 3.03
C LEU A 258 12.50 -11.46 2.45
N PRO A 259 12.49 -12.57 3.23
CA PRO A 259 12.77 -13.89 2.67
C PRO A 259 11.81 -14.32 1.54
N SER A 260 10.61 -13.73 1.44
CA SER A 260 9.67 -13.96 0.34
C SER A 260 9.97 -13.14 -0.92
N CYS A 261 10.91 -12.19 -0.86
CA CYS A 261 11.22 -11.21 -1.90
C CYS A 261 12.49 -11.54 -2.71
N ASN A 262 12.98 -12.79 -2.66
CA ASN A 262 14.22 -13.19 -3.33
C ASN A 262 14.11 -13.18 -4.86
N SER A 263 12.95 -13.55 -5.42
CA SER A 263 12.71 -13.60 -6.87
C SER A 263 11.21 -13.56 -7.18
N LEU A 264 10.85 -13.41 -8.46
CA LEU A 264 9.45 -13.55 -8.89
C LEU A 264 8.87 -14.94 -8.56
N ASP A 265 9.70 -15.98 -8.55
CA ASP A 265 9.25 -17.33 -8.20
C ASP A 265 8.97 -17.48 -6.70
N SER A 266 9.75 -16.86 -5.83
CA SER A 266 9.43 -16.84 -4.39
C SER A 266 8.13 -16.07 -4.14
N GLN A 267 7.93 -14.96 -4.86
CA GLN A 267 6.70 -14.17 -4.83
C GLN A 267 5.48 -14.99 -5.29
N LYS A 268 5.58 -15.70 -6.42
CA LYS A 268 4.52 -16.58 -6.91
C LYS A 268 4.22 -17.72 -5.94
N SER A 269 5.25 -18.37 -5.42
CA SER A 269 5.15 -19.52 -4.51
C SER A 269 4.36 -19.17 -3.26
N ARG A 270 4.54 -17.95 -2.71
CA ARG A 270 3.78 -17.47 -1.55
C ARG A 270 2.27 -17.54 -1.75
N PHE A 271 1.77 -17.27 -2.96
CA PHE A 271 0.33 -17.33 -3.26
C PHE A 271 -0.11 -18.72 -3.72
N LEU A 272 0.66 -19.39 -4.59
CA LEU A 272 0.37 -20.74 -5.07
C LEU A 272 0.19 -21.73 -3.91
N ASN A 273 1.08 -21.67 -2.92
CA ASN A 273 1.06 -22.55 -1.75
C ASN A 273 -0.08 -22.22 -0.76
N ASN A 274 -0.78 -21.10 -0.95
CA ASN A 274 -1.79 -20.58 -0.02
C ASN A 274 -3.15 -20.35 -0.71
N GLY A 275 -3.49 -21.18 -1.70
CA GLY A 275 -4.86 -21.31 -2.19
C GLY A 275 -5.20 -20.49 -3.44
N TYR A 276 -4.19 -19.99 -4.18
CA TYR A 276 -4.37 -19.28 -5.44
C TYR A 276 -3.86 -20.15 -6.60
N PRO A 277 -4.74 -20.79 -7.39
CA PRO A 277 -4.32 -21.70 -8.45
C PRO A 277 -3.58 -21.03 -9.62
N VAL A 278 -3.80 -19.73 -9.84
CA VAL A 278 -3.18 -18.97 -10.93
C VAL A 278 -2.48 -17.76 -10.35
N VAL A 279 -1.17 -17.62 -10.60
CA VAL A 279 -0.39 -16.49 -10.12
C VAL A 279 0.56 -16.00 -11.20
N ASN A 280 0.40 -14.73 -11.56
CA ASN A 280 1.30 -14.03 -12.47
C ASN A 280 2.10 -13.00 -11.67
N ALA A 281 3.36 -12.79 -12.05
CA ALA A 281 4.19 -11.77 -11.43
C ALA A 281 5.17 -11.22 -12.47
N TRP A 282 5.42 -9.92 -12.37
CA TRP A 282 6.29 -9.15 -13.27
C TRP A 282 7.14 -8.22 -12.43
N THR A 283 8.39 -7.98 -12.84
CA THR A 283 9.10 -6.82 -12.29
C THR A 283 8.40 -5.54 -12.76
N MET A 284 8.61 -4.43 -12.06
CA MET A 284 8.06 -3.15 -12.54
C MET A 284 8.73 -2.72 -13.84
N GLN A 285 9.95 -3.19 -14.10
CA GLN A 285 10.64 -2.98 -15.37
C GLN A 285 9.95 -3.72 -16.53
N ASP A 286 9.51 -4.97 -16.32
CA ASP A 286 8.71 -5.71 -17.29
C ASP A 286 7.42 -4.97 -17.63
N LEU A 287 6.69 -4.50 -16.61
CA LEU A 287 5.46 -3.73 -16.80
C LEU A 287 5.70 -2.42 -17.54
N TYR A 288 6.73 -1.67 -17.15
CA TYR A 288 7.12 -0.41 -17.79
C TYR A 288 7.45 -0.61 -19.27
N ALA A 289 8.17 -1.68 -19.62
CA ALA A 289 8.61 -1.92 -20.98
C ALA A 289 7.51 -2.52 -21.88
N GLN A 290 6.64 -3.36 -21.34
CA GLN A 290 5.79 -4.26 -22.15
C GLN A 290 4.28 -4.00 -22.01
N HIS A 291 3.81 -3.52 -20.86
CA HIS A 291 2.37 -3.49 -20.55
C HIS A 291 1.80 -2.08 -20.39
N PHE A 292 2.60 -1.10 -19.95
CA PHE A 292 2.13 0.28 -19.82
C PHE A 292 1.93 0.97 -21.17
N ASN A 293 0.98 1.90 -21.21
CA ASN A 293 0.68 2.67 -22.42
C ASN A 293 1.89 3.54 -22.79
N LYS A 294 2.41 3.34 -24.01
CA LYS A 294 3.58 4.06 -24.53
C LYS A 294 3.37 5.57 -24.65
N ASP A 295 2.16 6.02 -24.92
CA ASP A 295 1.84 7.46 -24.98
C ASP A 295 1.92 8.09 -23.58
N GLU A 296 1.47 7.38 -22.55
CA GLU A 296 1.59 7.83 -21.16
C GLU A 296 3.05 7.83 -20.68
N ILE A 297 3.84 6.82 -21.05
CA ILE A 297 5.29 6.82 -20.82
C ILE A 297 5.93 8.05 -21.51
N ALA A 298 5.63 8.28 -22.79
CA ALA A 298 6.18 9.42 -23.50
C ALA A 298 5.73 10.77 -22.92
N ARG A 299 4.55 10.83 -22.27
CA ARG A 299 4.07 12.01 -21.56
C ARG A 299 4.84 12.24 -20.27
N ILE A 300 4.96 11.23 -19.40
CA ILE A 300 5.62 11.39 -18.10
C ILE A 300 7.13 11.60 -18.23
N GLU A 301 7.78 11.01 -19.25
CA GLU A 301 9.20 11.23 -19.51
C GLU A 301 9.55 12.65 -19.92
N LYS A 302 8.55 13.45 -20.36
CA LYS A 302 8.71 14.87 -20.71
C LYS A 302 8.51 15.82 -19.52
N LEU A 303 7.97 15.34 -18.40
CA LEU A 303 7.71 16.19 -17.23
C LEU A 303 9.01 16.64 -16.56
N GLU A 304 9.98 15.73 -16.47
CA GLU A 304 11.28 15.98 -15.86
C GLU A 304 12.38 15.26 -16.64
N LEU A 305 13.54 15.91 -16.74
CA LEU A 305 14.75 15.31 -17.28
C LEU A 305 15.23 14.19 -16.33
N LEU A 306 15.58 13.04 -16.90
CA LEU A 306 16.19 11.93 -16.19
C LEU A 306 17.50 11.59 -16.90
N ASP A 307 18.62 11.95 -16.27
CA ASP A 307 19.96 11.70 -16.80
C ASP A 307 20.40 10.25 -16.52
N GLU A 308 19.98 9.66 -15.40
CA GLU A 308 20.40 8.33 -14.94
C GLU A 308 19.31 7.28 -15.17
N ARG A 309 19.15 6.84 -16.42
CA ARG A 309 18.13 5.85 -16.81
C ARG A 309 18.39 4.47 -16.20
N GLU A 310 19.65 4.13 -16.00
CA GLU A 310 20.11 2.89 -15.40
C GLU A 310 19.64 2.78 -13.95
N LEU A 311 19.61 3.89 -13.19
CA LEU A 311 19.09 3.90 -11.82
C LEU A 311 17.59 3.64 -11.77
N LEU A 312 16.82 4.22 -12.68
CA LEU A 312 15.39 3.92 -12.79
C LEU A 312 15.17 2.45 -13.14
N ALA A 313 15.88 1.92 -14.14
CA ALA A 313 15.75 0.51 -14.51
C ALA A 313 16.12 -0.41 -13.34
N GLN A 314 17.21 -0.11 -12.63
CA GLN A 314 17.61 -0.86 -11.45
C GLN A 314 16.57 -0.79 -10.33
N LEU A 315 15.98 0.39 -10.07
CA LEU A 315 14.88 0.54 -9.11
C LEU A 315 13.67 -0.32 -9.52
N LEU A 316 13.25 -0.26 -10.78
CA LEU A 316 12.09 -0.99 -11.28
C LEU A 316 12.31 -2.52 -11.33
N GLU A 317 13.55 -2.98 -11.45
CA GLU A 317 13.91 -4.41 -11.39
C GLU A 317 13.80 -4.99 -9.98
N HIS A 318 13.80 -4.13 -8.94
CA HIS A 318 13.75 -4.53 -7.53
C HIS A 318 12.38 -4.36 -6.88
N TYR A 319 11.35 -4.07 -7.69
CA TYR A 319 9.96 -4.12 -7.28
C TYR A 319 9.19 -5.01 -8.25
N CYS A 320 8.15 -5.67 -7.76
CA CYS A 320 7.27 -6.47 -8.58
C CYS A 320 5.81 -6.19 -8.28
N LEU A 321 4.97 -6.51 -9.27
CA LEU A 321 3.55 -6.70 -9.08
C LEU A 321 3.23 -8.19 -9.18
N VAL A 322 2.46 -8.70 -8.24
CA VAL A 322 1.88 -10.04 -8.25
C VAL A 322 0.36 -9.92 -8.41
N LEU A 323 -0.17 -10.71 -9.34
CA LEU A 323 -1.60 -10.89 -9.58
C LEU A 323 -1.95 -12.36 -9.34
N ALA A 324 -2.50 -12.66 -8.17
CA ALA A 324 -2.89 -14.01 -7.77
C ALA A 324 -4.42 -14.17 -7.84
N VAL A 325 -4.90 -15.25 -8.43
CA VAL A 325 -6.33 -15.45 -8.74
C VAL A 325 -6.82 -16.79 -8.22
N LYS A 326 -7.95 -16.75 -7.52
CA LYS A 326 -8.82 -17.89 -7.22
C LYS A 326 -10.20 -17.56 -7.77
N THR A 327 -10.71 -18.36 -8.71
CA THR A 327 -11.94 -18.03 -9.43
C THR A 327 -12.71 -19.29 -9.81
N ASN A 328 -14.03 -19.20 -9.87
CA ASN A 328 -14.90 -20.22 -10.44
C ASN A 328 -15.27 -19.91 -11.91
N GLY A 329 -14.78 -18.80 -12.46
CA GLY A 329 -14.91 -18.47 -13.88
C GLY A 329 -14.83 -16.98 -14.20
N LEU A 330 -15.22 -16.09 -13.28
CA LEU A 330 -15.33 -14.66 -13.57
C LEU A 330 -13.97 -14.03 -13.95
N PHE A 331 -12.91 -14.42 -13.24
CA PHE A 331 -11.54 -13.95 -13.47
C PHE A 331 -10.70 -14.97 -14.25
N ALA A 332 -11.34 -15.92 -14.94
CA ALA A 332 -10.63 -16.90 -15.75
C ALA A 332 -9.84 -16.19 -16.87
N GLY A 333 -8.53 -16.44 -16.94
CA GLY A 333 -7.64 -15.79 -17.91
C GLY A 333 -7.31 -14.33 -17.59
N LEU A 334 -7.57 -13.85 -16.38
CA LEU A 334 -7.15 -12.51 -15.96
C LEU A 334 -5.62 -12.38 -15.97
N VAL A 335 -5.11 -11.63 -16.93
CA VAL A 335 -3.71 -11.21 -17.12
C VAL A 335 -3.71 -9.80 -17.73
N PHE A 336 -2.54 -9.16 -17.81
CA PHE A 336 -2.36 -7.85 -18.46
C PHE A 336 -2.22 -7.92 -19.98
#